data_AF-A0A0J1BSP4-F1
#
_entry.id   AF-A0A0J1BSP4-F1
#
_cell.length_a   1.000
_cell.length_b   1.000
_cell.length_c   1.000
_cell.angle_alpha   90.00
_cell.angle_beta   90.00
_cell.angle_gamma   90.00
#
_symmetry.space_group_name_H-M   'P 1'
#
loop_
_entity.id
_entity.type
_entity.pdbx_description
1 polymer ?
#
loop_
_entity_poly.entity_id
_entity_poly.type
_entity_poly.pdbx_seq_one_letter_code
_entity_poly.pdbx_strand_id
1 'polypeptide(L)'
;MVISDISDATRIAEGAAVQGTYTVSCTAGSNVFVSLSVTQRVSEGRIANGSYFEQWVCEGGEIEMDYQAVAFNMAFDEGPAVISGFIQECQAEFCGTGTNLPLQVIEIRD
;
A
#
# COMPACT_ATOMS: atom_id res chain seq x y z
N MET A 1 0.21 -12.75 -10.28
CA MET A 1 0.21 -12.04 -8.98
C MET A 1 -0.59 -10.75 -9.14
N VAL A 2 -1.45 -10.46 -8.17
CA VAL A 2 -2.37 -9.32 -8.17
C VAL A 2 -2.49 -8.82 -6.73
N ILE A 3 -2.61 -7.51 -6.56
CA ILE A 3 -3.14 -6.92 -5.33
C ILE A 3 -4.63 -6.63 -5.53
N SER A 4 -5.46 -7.04 -4.58
CA SER A 4 -6.90 -6.79 -4.56
C SER A 4 -7.35 -6.30 -3.18
N ASP A 5 -8.64 -5.95 -3.09
CA ASP A 5 -9.34 -5.72 -1.82
C ASP A 5 -8.64 -4.72 -0.88
N ILE A 6 -8.10 -3.63 -1.47
CA ILE A 6 -7.49 -2.57 -0.67
C ILE A 6 -8.58 -1.88 0.15
N SER A 7 -8.41 -1.87 1.47
CA SER A 7 -9.38 -1.28 2.38
C SER A 7 -9.26 0.26 2.45
N ASP A 8 -10.31 0.86 3.00
CA ASP A 8 -10.22 2.19 3.65
C ASP A 8 -9.10 2.19 4.71
N ALA A 9 -8.59 3.37 5.05
CA ALA A 9 -7.49 3.51 5.99
C ALA A 9 -7.89 4.24 7.28
N THR A 10 -7.18 3.93 8.36
CA THR A 10 -7.30 4.56 9.68
C THR A 10 -6.09 5.45 9.94
N ARG A 11 -6.30 6.63 10.50
CA ARG A 11 -5.23 7.56 10.89
C ARG A 11 -4.50 7.04 12.12
N ILE A 12 -3.18 7.14 12.09
CA ILE A 12 -2.30 6.80 13.21
C ILE A 12 -1.54 8.04 13.61
N ALA A 13 -1.43 8.26 14.93
CA ALA A 13 -0.66 9.36 15.52
C ALA A 13 -1.00 10.71 14.85
N GLU A 14 -2.30 11.05 14.87
CA GLU A 14 -2.83 12.30 14.30
C GLU A 14 -2.52 12.48 12.80
N GLY A 15 -2.46 11.38 12.05
CA GLY A 15 -2.21 11.37 10.61
C GLY A 15 -0.74 11.35 10.21
N ALA A 16 0.19 11.15 11.16
CA ALA A 16 1.61 10.91 10.83
C ALA A 16 1.80 9.60 10.03
N ALA A 17 0.85 8.66 10.14
CA ALA A 17 0.72 7.53 9.24
C ALA A 17 -0.76 7.20 9.03
N VAL A 18 -1.04 6.40 8.00
CA VAL A 18 -2.34 5.74 7.82
C VAL A 18 -2.14 4.24 7.68
N GLN A 19 -3.11 3.46 8.15
CA GLN A 19 -3.08 2.00 8.08
C GLN A 19 -4.36 1.44 7.45
N GLY A 20 -4.20 0.44 6.59
CA GLY A 20 -5.30 -0.37 6.07
C GLY A 20 -4.80 -1.77 5.73
N THR A 21 -5.62 -2.54 5.02
CA THR A 21 -5.29 -3.88 4.55
C THR A 21 -5.34 -3.98 3.02
N TYR A 22 -4.69 -5.02 2.50
CA TYR A 22 -4.75 -5.41 1.09
C TYR A 22 -4.55 -6.92 0.95
N THR A 23 -5.12 -7.51 -0.08
CA THR A 23 -4.93 -8.94 -0.38
C THR A 23 -3.92 -9.12 -1.49
N VAL A 24 -3.02 -10.10 -1.35
CA VAL A 24 -2.05 -10.52 -2.36
C VAL A 24 -2.24 -11.99 -2.68
N SER A 25 -2.26 -12.32 -3.97
CA SER A 25 -2.10 -13.69 -4.46
C SER A 25 -0.68 -13.94 -4.98
N CYS A 26 0.07 -14.84 -4.34
CA CYS A 26 1.47 -15.14 -4.68
C CYS A 26 1.82 -16.64 -4.63
N THR A 27 2.97 -16.99 -5.20
CA THR A 27 3.46 -18.38 -5.31
C THR A 27 4.29 -18.77 -4.08
N ALA A 28 4.06 -19.96 -3.52
CA ALA A 28 4.85 -20.44 -2.39
C ALA A 28 6.36 -20.45 -2.68
N GLY A 29 7.16 -19.93 -1.76
CA GLY A 29 8.62 -19.84 -1.85
C GLY A 29 9.16 -18.67 -2.67
N SER A 30 8.30 -17.82 -3.25
CA SER A 30 8.74 -16.62 -3.96
C SER A 30 9.05 -15.48 -3.00
N ASN A 31 9.98 -14.60 -3.36
CA ASN A 31 10.15 -13.31 -2.69
C ASN A 31 9.19 -12.31 -3.31
N VAL A 32 8.31 -11.73 -2.50
CA VAL A 32 7.35 -10.71 -2.93
C VAL A 32 7.82 -9.36 -2.41
N PHE A 33 7.71 -8.35 -3.28
CA PHE A 33 8.02 -6.96 -3.00
C PHE A 33 6.78 -6.13 -3.27
N VAL A 34 6.32 -5.37 -2.28
CA VAL A 34 5.20 -4.45 -2.42
C VAL A 34 5.68 -3.05 -2.10
N SER A 35 5.28 -2.09 -2.93
CA SER A 35 5.41 -0.67 -2.65
C SER A 35 4.07 0.00 -2.88
N LEU A 36 3.52 0.60 -1.83
CA LEU A 36 2.30 1.40 -1.90
C LEU A 36 2.62 2.86 -1.59
N SER A 37 1.93 3.75 -2.28
CA SER A 37 2.03 5.21 -2.10
C SER A 37 0.63 5.76 -1.92
N VAL A 38 0.42 6.48 -0.81
CA VAL A 38 -0.83 7.18 -0.50
C VAL A 38 -0.62 8.67 -0.74
N THR A 39 -1.53 9.27 -1.49
CA THR A 39 -1.53 10.70 -1.80
C THR A 39 -2.90 11.28 -1.48
N GLN A 40 -2.94 12.36 -0.70
CA GLN A 40 -4.18 12.99 -0.29
C GLN A 40 -4.10 14.50 -0.48
N ARG A 41 -5.17 15.10 -1.00
CA ARG A 41 -5.35 16.55 -0.90
C ARG A 41 -5.84 16.88 0.50
N VAL A 42 -5.02 17.61 1.25
CA VAL A 42 -5.31 18.02 2.62
C VAL A 42 -5.69 19.50 2.67
N SER A 43 -5.94 20.01 3.87
CA SER A 43 -6.26 21.42 4.14
C SER A 43 -5.38 22.41 3.36
N GLU A 44 -6.01 23.51 2.93
CA GLU A 44 -5.37 24.60 2.16
C GLU A 44 -4.88 24.18 0.76
N GLY A 45 -5.37 23.05 0.25
CA GLY A 45 -5.02 22.55 -1.08
C GLY A 45 -3.60 21.98 -1.17
N ARG A 46 -2.97 21.71 -0.02
CA ARG A 46 -1.68 21.02 0.05
C ARG A 46 -1.88 19.53 -0.20
N ILE A 47 -0.79 18.83 -0.50
CA ILE A 47 -0.80 17.39 -0.75
C ILE A 47 0.02 16.69 0.34
N ALA A 48 -0.61 15.82 1.11
CA ALA A 48 0.08 14.86 1.95
C ALA A 48 0.45 13.63 1.11
N ASN A 49 1.66 13.14 1.29
CA ASN A 49 2.09 11.91 0.64
C ASN A 49 2.84 11.02 1.64
N GLY A 50 2.70 9.72 1.45
CA GLY A 50 3.40 8.71 2.24
C GLY A 50 3.54 7.42 1.48
N SER A 51 4.38 6.53 1.98
CA SER A 51 4.55 5.22 1.35
C SER A 51 4.68 4.11 2.38
N TYR A 52 4.43 2.91 1.90
CA TYR A 52 4.66 1.65 2.56
C TYR A 52 5.52 0.78 1.62
N PHE A 53 6.45 0.03 2.21
CA PHE A 53 7.26 -0.94 1.49
C PHE A 53 7.39 -2.20 2.33
N GLU A 54 7.25 -3.35 1.68
CA GLU A 54 7.36 -4.65 2.34
C GLU A 54 8.02 -5.66 1.42
N GLN A 55 8.79 -6.56 2.02
CA GLN A 55 9.36 -7.70 1.35
C GLN A 55 9.25 -8.95 2.23
N TRP A 56 8.70 -10.02 1.67
CA TRP A 56 8.57 -11.28 2.39
C TRP A 56 8.69 -12.48 1.46
N VAL A 57 8.88 -13.66 2.06
CA VAL A 57 8.78 -14.94 1.35
C VAL A 57 7.33 -15.41 1.42
N CYS A 58 6.70 -15.59 0.27
CA CYS A 58 5.30 -15.99 0.18
C CYS A 58 5.11 -17.46 0.59
N GLU A 59 4.08 -17.73 1.41
CA GLU A 59 3.69 -19.11 1.78
C GLU A 59 2.80 -19.79 0.72
N GLY A 60 2.34 -19.00 -0.26
CA GLY A 60 1.46 -19.42 -1.34
C GLY A 60 0.00 -19.12 -1.07
N GLY A 61 -0.77 -18.89 -2.13
CA GLY A 61 -2.20 -18.62 -2.04
C GLY A 61 -2.52 -17.13 -1.91
N GLU A 62 -3.67 -16.82 -1.29
CA GLU A 62 -4.12 -15.47 -1.01
C GLU A 62 -3.83 -15.12 0.45
N ILE A 63 -3.20 -13.97 0.67
CA ILE A 63 -2.75 -13.50 1.97
C ILE A 63 -3.26 -12.07 2.14
N GLU A 64 -3.95 -11.81 3.26
CA GLU A 64 -4.29 -10.46 3.69
C GLU A 64 -3.10 -9.87 4.46
N MET A 65 -2.73 -8.65 4.10
CA MET A 65 -1.57 -7.93 4.61
C MET A 65 -2.00 -6.56 5.12
N ASP A 66 -1.40 -6.11 6.23
CA ASP A 66 -1.50 -4.73 6.67
C ASP A 66 -0.53 -3.84 5.87
N TYR A 67 -0.93 -2.62 5.53
CA TYR A 67 -0.01 -1.57 5.11
C TYR A 67 -0.04 -0.43 6.10
N GLN A 68 1.12 0.20 6.32
CA GLN A 68 1.23 1.44 7.08
C GLN A 68 2.01 2.47 6.27
N ALA A 69 1.29 3.41 5.66
CA ALA A 69 1.90 4.48 4.87
C ALA A 69 2.27 5.66 5.77
N VAL A 70 3.58 5.87 5.95
CA VAL A 70 4.10 6.97 6.78
C VAL A 70 4.18 8.25 5.95
N ALA A 71 3.63 9.35 6.48
CA ALA A 71 3.67 10.65 5.82
C ALA A 71 5.11 11.20 5.76
N PHE A 72 5.48 11.82 4.63
CA PHE A 72 6.80 12.40 4.45
C PHE A 72 6.87 13.89 4.77
N ASN A 73 5.85 14.64 4.35
CA ASN A 73 5.89 16.09 4.29
C ASN A 73 4.88 16.75 5.24
N MET A 74 3.71 16.15 5.40
CA MET A 74 2.68 16.59 6.33
C MET A 74 1.72 15.46 6.65
N ALA A 75 1.04 15.56 7.79
CA ALA A 75 0.05 14.60 8.23
C ALA A 75 -1.12 14.47 7.23
N PHE A 76 -1.69 13.27 7.19
CA PHE A 76 -2.95 12.99 6.51
C PHE A 76 -4.15 13.53 7.32
N ASP A 77 -5.14 14.03 6.59
CA ASP A 77 -6.44 14.43 7.12
C ASP A 77 -7.45 13.27 6.96
N GLU A 78 -8.64 13.38 7.55
CA GLU A 78 -9.76 12.50 7.20
C GLU A 78 -10.26 12.78 5.76
N GLY A 79 -10.81 11.76 5.11
CA GLY A 79 -11.46 11.85 3.80
C GLY A 79 -10.70 11.17 2.66
N PRO A 80 -11.04 11.48 1.41
CA PRO A 80 -10.61 10.69 0.26
C PRO A 80 -9.13 10.85 -0.04
N ALA A 81 -8.44 9.74 -0.23
CA ALA A 81 -7.06 9.67 -0.71
C ALA A 81 -6.95 8.72 -1.91
N VAL A 82 -5.84 8.83 -2.63
CA VAL A 82 -5.50 7.92 -3.72
C VAL A 82 -4.35 7.03 -3.26
N ILE A 83 -4.55 5.73 -3.38
CA ILE A 83 -3.50 4.73 -3.24
C ILE A 83 -3.08 4.22 -4.61
N SER A 84 -1.78 4.03 -4.77
CA SER A 84 -1.14 3.54 -5.98
C SER A 84 0.07 2.71 -5.58
N GLY A 85 0.63 1.93 -6.50
CA GLY A 85 1.79 1.13 -6.14
C GLY A 85 2.22 0.16 -7.21
N PHE A 86 3.11 -0.72 -6.81
CA PHE A 86 3.49 -1.88 -7.61
C PHE A 86 3.75 -3.08 -6.72
N ILE A 87 3.62 -4.25 -7.33
CA ILE A 87 3.99 -5.52 -6.72
C ILE A 87 4.90 -6.30 -7.66
N GLN A 88 5.96 -6.89 -7.13
CA GLN A 88 6.89 -7.71 -7.90
C GLN A 88 7.19 -9.02 -7.19
N GLU A 89 7.18 -10.11 -7.95
CA GLU A 89 7.54 -11.44 -7.47
C GLU A 89 8.89 -11.81 -8.04
N CYS A 90 9.82 -12.24 -7.19
CA CYS A 90 11.13 -12.73 -7.57
C CYS A 90 11.31 -14.16 -7.11
N GLN A 91 11.70 -15.01 -8.06
CA GLN A 91 12.21 -16.34 -7.80
C GLN A 91 13.73 -16.26 -7.59
N ALA A 92 14.34 -17.34 -7.10
CA ALA A 92 15.73 -17.39 -6.60
C ALA A 92 16.79 -16.61 -7.43
N GLU A 93 16.65 -16.55 -8.75
CA GLU A 93 17.62 -15.88 -9.64
C GLU A 93 17.00 -14.79 -10.53
N PHE A 94 15.68 -14.64 -10.56
CA PHE A 94 14.98 -13.78 -11.52
C PHE A 94 13.73 -13.14 -10.93
N CYS A 95 13.60 -11.83 -11.14
CA CYS A 95 12.36 -11.11 -10.88
C CYS A 95 11.44 -11.14 -12.09
N GLY A 96 10.17 -11.48 -11.86
CA GLY A 96 9.11 -11.31 -12.86
C GLY A 96 8.84 -9.84 -13.14
N THR A 97 8.01 -9.58 -14.15
CA THR A 97 7.54 -8.22 -14.45
C THR A 97 6.73 -7.68 -13.27
N GLY A 98 7.11 -6.52 -12.75
CA GLY A 98 6.32 -5.81 -11.75
C GLY A 98 4.93 -5.46 -12.28
N THR A 99 3.91 -5.66 -11.47
CA THR A 99 2.53 -5.29 -11.78
C THR A 99 2.22 -3.97 -11.07
N ASN A 100 1.90 -2.94 -11.86
CA ASN A 100 1.42 -1.68 -11.29
C ASN A 100 -0.02 -1.87 -10.79
N LEU A 101 -0.29 -1.36 -9.61
CA LEU A 101 -1.63 -1.22 -9.10
C LEU A 101 -2.36 -0.10 -9.87
N PRO A 102 -3.64 -0.30 -10.23
CA PRO A 102 -4.46 0.81 -10.66
C PRO A 102 -4.57 1.83 -9.52
N LEU A 103 -4.77 3.10 -9.87
CA LEU A 103 -5.13 4.12 -8.89
C LEU A 103 -6.46 3.73 -8.26
N GLN A 104 -6.50 3.63 -6.93
CA GLN A 104 -7.72 3.38 -6.18
C GLN A 104 -7.98 4.53 -5.22
N VAL A 105 -9.25 4.90 -5.08
CA VAL A 105 -9.67 5.88 -4.06
C VAL A 105 -10.02 5.10 -2.80
N ILE A 106 -9.45 5.53 -1.68
CA ILE A 106 -9.72 5.01 -0.33
C ILE A 106 -10.22 6.17 0.54
N GLU A 107 -11.02 5.86 1.56
CA GLU A 107 -11.36 6.85 2.60
C GLU A 107 -10.43 6.70 3.81
N ILE A 108 -9.88 7.81 4.29
CA ILE A 108 -9.11 7.89 5.53
C ILE A 108 -10.05 8.32 6.67
N ARG A 109 -10.09 7.57 7.78
CA ARG A 109 -10.92 7.82 8.97
C ARG A 109 -10.08 7.75 10.25
N ASP A 110 -10.64 8.17 11.38
CA ASP A 110 -10.07 7.95 12.72
C ASP A 110 -10.28 6.54 13.28
#